data_AF-A0A4V1XXC8-F1
#
_entry.id   AF-A0A4V1XXC8-F1
#
_cell.length_a   1.000
_cell.length_b   1.000
_cell.length_c   1.000
_cell.angle_alpha   90.00
_cell.angle_beta   90.00
_cell.angle_gamma   90.00
#
_symmetry.space_group_name_H-M   'P 1'
#
loop_
_entity.id
_entity.type
_entity.pdbx_description
1 polymer ?
#
loop_
_entity_poly.entity_id
_entity_poly.type
_entity_poly.pdbx_seq_one_letter_code
_entity_poly.pdbx_strand_id
1 'polypeptide(L)'
;MTRDNASALMGQLQAACAKMSVDCNFLISADGCQAEDRILKAYDPVSELSRVFLFHGLHHANRLLGQLAFKEAEWDAIPEWDKEENELRYYYTPKRDIQLDIGGLRIGVEKEEPVYYFMSEKWSETQIASIASKAGLSLGKIWKDAHYEYGEYFEIITLHFVPYIKIPVYAITFYRARRRFLPLSDTGY
;
A
#
# COMPACT_ATOMS: atom_id res chain seq x y z
N MET A 1 0.88 -4.40 6.43
CA MET A 1 2.01 -3.45 6.24
C MET A 1 1.53 -2.17 6.87
N THR A 2 2.06 -1.80 8.04
CA THR A 2 1.48 -0.68 8.80
C THR A 2 1.38 0.61 8.01
N ARG A 3 0.43 1.48 8.38
CA ARG A 3 0.26 2.82 7.79
C ARG A 3 1.55 3.64 7.77
N ASP A 4 2.38 3.53 8.80
CA ASP A 4 3.66 4.24 8.86
C ASP A 4 4.69 3.65 7.88
N ASN A 5 4.72 2.32 7.71
CA ASN A 5 5.56 1.67 6.68
C ASN A 5 5.10 2.05 5.27
N ALA A 6 3.79 2.10 5.02
CA ALA A 6 3.22 2.55 3.75
C ALA A 6 3.60 4.01 3.45
N SER A 7 3.51 4.88 4.47
CA SER A 7 3.88 6.28 4.34
C SER A 7 5.38 6.45 4.10
N ALA A 8 6.22 5.68 4.81
CA ALA A 8 7.66 5.68 4.59
C ALA A 8 8.02 5.24 3.16
N LEU A 9 7.37 4.20 2.63
CA LEU A 9 7.55 3.76 1.24
C LEU A 9 7.16 4.86 0.24
N MET A 10 6.01 5.50 0.44
CA MET A 10 5.58 6.64 -0.39
C MET A 10 6.58 7.80 -0.31
N GLY A 11 7.13 8.07 0.88
CA GLY A 11 8.16 9.09 1.09
C GLY A 11 9.47 8.76 0.36
N GLN A 12 9.85 7.48 0.29
CA GLN A 12 11.01 7.06 -0.51
C GLN A 12 10.80 7.28 -2.01
N LEU A 13 9.59 7.02 -2.52
CA LEU A 13 9.24 7.31 -3.92
C LEU A 13 9.32 8.81 -4.21
N GLN A 14 8.77 9.65 -3.31
CA GLN A 14 8.88 11.10 -3.38
C GLN A 14 10.34 11.55 -3.42
N ALA A 15 11.17 11.02 -2.51
CA ALA A 15 12.57 11.41 -2.38
C ALA A 15 13.39 11.03 -3.61
N ALA A 16 13.08 9.87 -4.23
CA ALA A 16 13.70 9.45 -5.48
C ALA A 16 13.43 10.44 -6.62
N CYS A 17 12.18 10.89 -6.76
CA CYS A 17 11.81 11.90 -7.76
C CYS A 17 12.49 13.25 -7.52
N ALA A 18 12.53 13.71 -6.26
CA ALA A 18 13.25 14.92 -5.88
C ALA A 18 14.74 14.83 -6.22
N LYS A 19 15.39 13.70 -5.93
CA LYS A 19 16.80 13.47 -6.25
C LYS A 19 17.07 13.49 -7.76
N MET A 20 16.11 13.00 -8.55
CA MET A 20 16.19 13.00 -10.02
C MET A 20 15.79 14.36 -10.64
N SER A 21 15.30 15.31 -9.85
CA SER A 21 14.77 16.60 -10.32
C SER A 21 13.68 16.44 -11.39
N VAL A 22 12.79 15.46 -11.20
CA VAL A 22 11.64 15.20 -12.07
C VAL A 22 10.33 15.41 -11.31
N ASP A 23 9.35 15.97 -11.99
CA ASP A 23 7.98 16.01 -11.49
C ASP A 23 7.36 14.62 -11.67
N CYS A 24 7.00 13.99 -10.55
CA CYS A 24 6.40 12.66 -10.54
C CYS A 24 4.93 12.73 -10.16
N ASN A 25 4.12 11.90 -10.81
CA ASN A 25 2.77 11.59 -10.38
C ASN A 25 2.71 10.09 -10.15
N PHE A 26 2.20 9.67 -9.00
CA PHE A 26 2.03 8.26 -8.71
C PHE A 26 0.58 7.88 -8.92
N LEU A 27 0.42 6.71 -9.54
CA LEU A 27 -0.83 5.99 -9.59
C LEU A 27 -0.81 4.95 -8.48
N ILE A 28 -1.62 5.16 -7.44
CA ILE A 28 -1.72 4.23 -6.31
C ILE A 28 -3.16 3.71 -6.23
N SER A 29 -3.28 2.51 -5.69
CA SER A 29 -4.54 1.83 -5.44
C SER A 29 -4.56 1.26 -4.04
N ALA A 30 -5.75 1.27 -3.46
CA ALA A 30 -5.99 0.61 -2.20
C ALA A 30 -7.34 -0.07 -2.25
N ASP A 31 -7.40 -1.28 -1.69
CA ASP A 31 -8.65 -1.95 -1.45
C ASP A 31 -9.29 -1.34 -0.19
N GLY A 32 -10.49 -0.77 -0.34
CA GLY A 32 -11.22 -0.11 0.74
C GLY A 32 -12.34 -0.96 1.35
N CYS A 33 -12.49 -2.23 0.95
CA CYS A 33 -13.60 -3.07 1.37
C CYS A 33 -13.69 -3.19 2.90
N GLN A 34 -14.92 -3.06 3.43
CA GLN A 34 -15.23 -3.17 4.87
C GLN A 34 -16.17 -4.34 5.17
N ALA A 35 -16.67 -5.02 4.13
CA ALA A 35 -17.64 -6.10 4.26
C ALA A 35 -16.91 -7.42 4.53
N GLU A 36 -16.82 -7.79 5.81
CA GLU A 36 -16.12 -9.00 6.29
C GLU A 36 -16.51 -10.27 5.52
N ASP A 37 -17.80 -10.48 5.26
CA ASP A 37 -18.31 -11.64 4.52
C ASP A 37 -17.75 -11.71 3.10
N ARG A 38 -17.64 -10.56 2.44
CA ARG A 38 -17.08 -10.45 1.08
C ARG A 38 -15.57 -10.60 1.09
N ILE A 39 -14.90 -10.03 2.09
CA ILE A 39 -13.45 -10.17 2.29
C ILE A 39 -13.11 -11.65 2.48
N LEU A 40 -13.75 -12.33 3.43
CA LEU A 40 -13.48 -13.75 3.68
C LEU A 40 -13.81 -14.62 2.46
N LYS A 41 -14.92 -14.34 1.76
CA LYS A 41 -15.30 -15.06 0.55
C LYS A 41 -14.30 -14.86 -0.60
N ALA A 42 -13.74 -13.66 -0.77
CA ALA A 42 -12.79 -13.35 -1.84
C ALA A 42 -11.48 -14.14 -1.70
N TYR A 43 -11.17 -14.63 -0.50
CA TYR A 43 -9.95 -15.38 -0.22
C TYR A 43 -10.24 -16.80 0.28
N ASP A 44 -11.48 -17.29 0.17
CA ASP A 44 -11.88 -18.60 0.65
C ASP A 44 -10.98 -19.73 0.07
N PRO A 45 -10.27 -20.51 0.94
CA PRO A 45 -9.39 -21.58 0.53
C PRO A 45 -10.12 -22.82 -0.01
N VAL A 46 -11.45 -22.89 0.07
CA VAL A 46 -12.23 -24.06 -0.37
C VAL A 46 -12.18 -24.26 -1.89
N SER A 47 -11.88 -23.21 -2.67
CA SER A 47 -11.67 -23.37 -4.12
C SER A 47 -10.30 -24.00 -4.42
N GLU A 48 -10.23 -24.96 -5.35
CA GLU A 48 -8.97 -25.64 -5.71
C GLU A 48 -7.87 -24.65 -6.15
N LEU A 49 -8.25 -23.58 -6.87
CA LEU A 49 -7.30 -22.55 -7.32
C LEU A 49 -6.76 -21.70 -6.16
N SER A 50 -7.63 -21.29 -5.23
CA SER A 50 -7.20 -20.56 -4.03
C SER A 50 -6.24 -21.42 -3.21
N ARG A 51 -6.55 -22.71 -3.03
CA ARG A 51 -5.70 -23.63 -2.29
C ARG A 51 -4.29 -23.71 -2.89
N VAL A 52 -4.16 -23.85 -4.21
CA VAL A 52 -2.84 -23.91 -4.87
C VAL A 52 -2.02 -22.65 -4.59
N PHE A 53 -2.64 -21.47 -4.68
CA PHE A 53 -1.97 -20.21 -4.37
C PHE A 53 -1.55 -20.13 -2.89
N LEU A 54 -2.48 -20.44 -1.99
CA LEU A 54 -2.27 -20.32 -0.55
C LEU A 54 -1.19 -21.28 -0.02
N PHE A 55 -1.04 -22.48 -0.59
CA PHE A 55 0.02 -23.42 -0.20
C PHE A 55 1.32 -23.26 -0.99
N HIS A 56 1.35 -22.40 -2.02
CA HIS A 56 2.53 -22.20 -2.86
C HIS A 56 3.77 -21.78 -2.07
N GLY A 57 3.60 -21.05 -0.96
CA GLY A 57 4.69 -20.67 -0.07
C GLY A 57 5.44 -21.89 0.50
N LEU A 58 4.73 -22.88 1.03
CA LEU A 58 5.33 -24.11 1.56
C LEU A 58 6.04 -24.92 0.47
N HIS A 59 5.42 -25.05 -0.71
CA HIS A 59 6.04 -25.73 -1.84
C HIS A 59 7.30 -25.02 -2.31
N HIS A 60 7.29 -23.69 -2.35
CA HIS A 60 8.46 -22.92 -2.74
C HIS A 60 9.57 -23.02 -1.70
N ALA A 61 9.25 -22.98 -0.41
CA ALA A 61 10.20 -23.18 0.67
C ALA A 61 10.91 -24.55 0.55
N ASN A 62 10.17 -25.63 0.30
CA ASN A 62 10.76 -26.94 0.04
C ASN A 62 11.74 -26.94 -1.14
N ARG A 63 11.39 -26.24 -2.24
CA ARG A 63 12.29 -26.10 -3.40
C ARG A 63 13.58 -25.38 -3.03
N LEU A 64 13.51 -24.29 -2.25
CA LEU A 64 14.68 -23.53 -1.82
C LEU A 64 15.56 -24.31 -0.83
N LEU A 65 14.95 -25.15 0.02
CA LEU A 65 15.66 -25.99 0.97
C LEU A 65 16.27 -27.25 0.32
N GLY A 66 15.83 -27.61 -0.89
CA GLY A 66 16.26 -28.85 -1.56
C GLY A 66 15.72 -30.12 -0.89
N GLN A 67 14.71 -30.01 -0.02
CA GLN A 67 14.13 -31.12 0.72
C GLN A 67 12.65 -30.88 1.01
N LEU A 68 11.93 -31.98 1.27
CA LEU A 68 10.50 -31.95 1.64
C LEU A 68 10.35 -31.73 3.16
N ALA A 69 10.61 -30.50 3.62
CA ALA A 69 10.44 -30.10 5.02
C ALA A 69 8.96 -29.87 5.40
N PHE A 70 8.20 -29.26 4.50
CA PHE A 70 6.79 -28.92 4.69
C PHE A 70 5.89 -29.84 3.86
N LYS A 71 5.15 -30.75 4.49
CA LYS A 71 4.17 -31.62 3.80
C LYS A 71 2.80 -30.99 3.86
N GLU A 72 2.29 -30.48 2.73
CA GLU A 72 1.00 -29.77 2.64
C GLU A 72 -0.15 -30.45 3.40
N ALA A 73 -0.23 -31.78 3.35
CA ALA A 73 -1.27 -32.57 4.04
C ALA A 73 -1.29 -32.37 5.57
N GLU A 74 -0.17 -31.98 6.17
CA GLU A 74 0.00 -31.74 7.61
C GLU A 74 -0.39 -30.33 8.05
N TRP A 75 -0.73 -29.46 7.11
CA TRP A 75 -1.02 -28.05 7.35
C TRP A 75 -2.43 -27.67 6.90
N ASP A 76 -3.02 -26.73 7.61
CA ASP A 76 -4.17 -25.95 7.19
C ASP A 76 -3.72 -24.52 6.86
N ALA A 77 -4.44 -23.84 5.96
CA ALA A 77 -4.26 -22.43 5.63
C ALA A 77 -5.55 -21.71 6.01
N ILE A 78 -5.46 -20.79 6.97
CA ILE A 78 -6.63 -20.22 7.63
C ILE A 78 -6.66 -18.70 7.42
N PRO A 79 -7.75 -18.15 6.86
CA PRO A 79 -8.03 -16.72 6.94
C PRO A 79 -8.40 -16.30 8.35
N GLU A 80 -7.93 -15.14 8.74
CA GLU A 80 -8.39 -14.40 9.91
C GLU A 80 -8.68 -12.96 9.50
N TRP A 81 -9.83 -12.47 9.93
CA TRP A 81 -10.17 -11.06 9.77
C TRP A 81 -9.94 -10.31 11.08
N ASP A 82 -8.94 -9.44 11.09
CA ASP A 82 -8.70 -8.51 12.18
C ASP A 82 -9.56 -7.26 11.99
N LYS A 83 -10.60 -7.14 12.81
CA LYS A 83 -11.55 -6.02 12.76
C LYS A 83 -10.95 -4.71 13.29
N GLU A 84 -9.98 -4.80 14.19
CA GLU A 84 -9.37 -3.61 14.80
C GLU A 84 -8.44 -2.92 13.81
N GLU A 85 -7.64 -3.71 13.10
CA GLU A 85 -6.71 -3.22 12.07
C GLU A 85 -7.32 -3.16 10.66
N ASN A 86 -8.55 -3.68 10.49
CA ASN A 86 -9.22 -3.80 9.20
C ASN A 86 -8.33 -4.56 8.19
N GLU A 87 -7.80 -5.70 8.63
CA GLU A 87 -6.76 -6.46 7.95
C GLU A 87 -7.14 -7.93 7.81
N LEU A 88 -7.00 -8.46 6.60
CA LEU A 88 -7.08 -9.89 6.35
C LEU A 88 -5.70 -10.49 6.58
N ARG A 89 -5.59 -11.43 7.52
CA ARG A 89 -4.39 -12.21 7.79
C ARG A 89 -4.58 -13.63 7.31
N TYR A 90 -3.50 -14.24 6.87
CA TYR A 90 -3.42 -15.65 6.57
C TYR A 90 -2.24 -16.26 7.29
N TYR A 91 -2.51 -17.39 7.91
CA TYR A 91 -1.50 -18.20 8.56
C TYR A 91 -1.66 -19.66 8.17
N TYR A 92 -0.54 -20.38 8.24
CA TYR A 92 -0.58 -21.83 8.29
C TYR A 92 -0.73 -22.28 9.73
N THR A 93 -1.34 -23.44 9.93
CA THR A 93 -1.30 -24.11 11.22
C THR A 93 -1.14 -25.60 11.04
N PRO A 94 -0.31 -26.29 11.85
CA PRO A 94 -0.14 -27.72 11.68
C PRO A 94 -1.29 -28.47 12.34
N LYS A 95 -1.74 -29.55 11.69
CA LYS A 95 -2.86 -30.40 12.15
C LYS A 95 -2.52 -31.22 13.40
N ARG A 96 -1.24 -31.26 13.76
CA ARG A 96 -0.64 -32.00 14.87
C ARG A 96 0.69 -31.36 15.21
N ASP A 97 1.28 -31.71 16.35
CA ASP A 97 2.65 -31.32 16.66
C ASP A 97 3.59 -31.86 15.59
N ILE A 98 4.47 -30.99 15.10
CA ILE A 98 5.47 -31.31 14.08
C ILE A 98 6.86 -30.85 14.50
N GLN A 99 7.86 -31.51 13.92
CA GLN A 99 9.27 -31.14 14.05
C GLN A 99 9.80 -30.91 12.64
N LEU A 100 10.21 -29.68 12.36
CA LEU A 100 10.78 -29.27 11.09
C LEU A 100 12.31 -29.32 11.20
N ASP A 101 12.95 -29.97 10.24
CA ASP A 101 14.40 -29.94 10.09
C ASP A 101 14.75 -28.96 8.96
N ILE A 102 15.25 -27.77 9.31
CA ILE A 102 15.50 -26.68 8.37
C ILE A 102 16.91 -26.15 8.61
N GLY A 103 17.81 -26.35 7.63
CA GLY A 103 19.18 -25.85 7.72
C GLY A 103 19.98 -26.42 8.90
N GLY A 104 19.67 -27.65 9.35
CA GLY A 104 20.29 -28.28 10.50
C GLY A 104 19.73 -27.83 11.85
N LEU A 105 18.69 -26.98 11.85
CA LEU A 105 17.93 -26.61 13.05
C LEU A 105 16.67 -27.47 13.14
N ARG A 106 16.38 -27.97 14.34
CA ARG A 106 15.10 -28.61 14.66
C ARG A 106 14.17 -27.60 15.30
N ILE A 107 13.07 -27.34 14.62
CA ILE A 107 12.05 -26.37 15.05
C ILE A 107 10.77 -27.15 15.34
N GLY A 108 10.36 -27.14 16.60
CA GLY A 108 9.05 -27.64 16.99
C GLY A 108 7.97 -26.60 16.68
N VAL A 109 6.85 -27.05 16.14
CA VAL A 109 5.64 -26.23 15.97
C VAL A 109 4.49 -27.03 16.55
N GLU A 110 3.78 -26.46 17.51
CA GLU A 110 2.67 -27.10 18.21
C GLU A 110 1.44 -27.15 17.30
N LYS A 111 0.59 -28.17 17.49
CA LYS A 111 -0.73 -28.24 16.86
C LYS A 111 -1.47 -26.92 17.06
N GLU A 112 -2.12 -26.43 16.00
CA GLU A 112 -2.89 -25.18 16.03
C GLU A 112 -2.05 -23.89 16.23
N GLU A 113 -0.72 -23.99 16.34
CA GLU A 113 0.17 -22.81 16.39
C GLU A 113 0.17 -22.07 15.05
N PRO A 114 -0.12 -20.75 15.03
CA PRO A 114 -0.24 -19.98 13.80
C PRO A 114 1.12 -19.49 13.27
N VAL A 115 1.38 -19.74 11.99
CA VAL A 115 2.53 -19.21 11.25
C VAL A 115 2.03 -18.23 10.18
N TYR A 116 2.01 -16.94 10.49
CA TYR A 116 1.54 -15.88 9.60
C TYR A 116 2.47 -15.68 8.40
N TYR A 117 1.90 -15.59 7.19
CA TYR A 117 2.68 -15.45 5.95
C TYR A 117 2.08 -14.45 4.96
N PHE A 118 0.82 -14.05 5.11
CA PHE A 118 0.16 -13.12 4.22
C PHE A 118 -0.75 -12.19 5.01
N MET A 119 -0.75 -10.92 4.62
CA MET A 119 -1.59 -9.89 5.21
C MET A 119 -2.06 -8.93 4.11
N SER A 120 -3.30 -8.48 4.21
CA SER A 120 -3.91 -7.52 3.30
C SER A 120 -4.78 -6.56 4.11
N GLU A 121 -4.21 -5.40 4.45
CA GLU A 121 -4.95 -4.30 5.04
C GLU A 121 -5.93 -3.73 4.01
N LYS A 122 -7.09 -3.30 4.50
CA LYS A 122 -8.09 -2.59 3.71
C LYS A 122 -8.11 -1.13 4.19
N TRP A 123 -7.95 -0.18 3.29
CA TRP A 123 -7.74 1.22 3.62
C TRP A 123 -8.86 2.09 3.07
N SER A 124 -9.52 2.81 3.98
CA SER A 124 -10.43 3.89 3.63
C SER A 124 -9.70 5.07 3.00
N GLU A 125 -10.44 5.90 2.25
CA GLU A 125 -9.92 7.13 1.63
C GLU A 125 -9.23 8.05 2.64
N THR A 126 -9.78 8.19 3.85
CA THR A 126 -9.17 9.04 4.89
C THR A 126 -7.85 8.49 5.40
N GLN A 127 -7.70 7.16 5.45
CA GLN A 127 -6.43 6.52 5.79
C GLN A 127 -5.40 6.75 4.67
N ILE A 128 -5.77 6.59 3.40
CA ILE A 128 -4.88 6.89 2.26
C ILE A 128 -4.44 8.36 2.27
N ALA A 129 -5.38 9.29 2.46
CA ALA A 129 -5.08 10.71 2.58
C ALA A 129 -4.05 10.99 3.69
N SER A 130 -4.19 10.32 4.84
CA SER A 130 -3.25 10.45 5.95
C SER A 130 -1.87 9.88 5.62
N ILE A 131 -1.81 8.69 5.00
CA ILE A 131 -0.57 8.04 4.58
C ILE A 131 0.19 8.92 3.58
N ALA A 132 -0.51 9.45 2.57
CA ALA A 132 0.05 10.36 1.57
C ALA A 132 0.53 11.67 2.21
N SER A 133 -0.31 12.34 3.01
CA SER A 133 0.05 13.60 3.67
C SER A 133 1.32 13.47 4.53
N LYS A 134 1.41 12.39 5.32
CA LYS A 134 2.62 12.06 6.11
C LYS A 134 3.87 11.86 5.24
N ALA A 135 3.70 11.36 4.02
CA ALA A 135 4.78 11.15 3.05
C ALA A 135 5.17 12.44 2.29
N GLY A 136 4.56 13.59 2.59
CA GLY A 136 4.76 14.83 1.85
C GLY A 136 4.06 14.84 0.50
N LEU A 137 3.04 14.00 0.36
CA LEU A 137 2.25 13.81 -0.84
C LEU A 137 0.86 14.47 -0.66
N SER A 138 0.39 15.24 -1.63
CA SER A 138 -1.02 15.68 -1.68
C SER A 138 -1.91 14.55 -2.18
N LEU A 139 -3.24 14.65 -2.14
CA LEU A 139 -4.12 13.80 -2.96
C LEU A 139 -4.48 14.56 -4.25
N GLY A 140 -4.64 13.85 -5.36
CA GLY A 140 -5.03 14.43 -6.64
C GLY A 140 -6.46 14.07 -6.97
N LYS A 141 -6.64 13.28 -8.04
CA LYS A 141 -7.93 12.75 -8.45
C LYS A 141 -8.12 11.35 -7.88
N ILE A 142 -9.35 11.03 -7.48
CA ILE A 142 -9.76 9.74 -6.92
C ILE A 142 -10.82 9.13 -7.83
N TRP A 143 -10.69 7.84 -8.10
CA TRP A 143 -11.65 7.05 -8.87
C TRP A 143 -12.09 5.83 -8.05
N LYS A 144 -13.38 5.48 -8.13
CA LYS A 144 -14.01 4.39 -7.38
C LYS A 144 -14.99 3.64 -8.28
N ASP A 145 -15.17 2.35 -8.03
CA ASP A 145 -16.28 1.61 -8.63
C ASP A 145 -17.65 2.09 -8.10
N ALA A 146 -18.73 1.68 -8.77
CA ALA A 146 -20.09 2.06 -8.42
C ALA A 146 -20.57 1.46 -7.09
N HIS A 147 -19.88 0.43 -6.59
CA HIS A 147 -20.24 -0.26 -5.35
C HIS A 147 -19.46 0.26 -4.14
N TYR A 148 -18.48 1.15 -4.35
CA TYR A 148 -17.52 1.59 -3.33
C TYR A 148 -16.72 0.44 -2.71
N GLU A 149 -16.65 -0.69 -3.42
CA GLU A 149 -16.21 -1.99 -2.90
C GLU A 149 -14.85 -2.38 -3.47
N TYR A 150 -14.65 -2.10 -4.75
CA TYR A 150 -13.37 -1.90 -5.37
C TYR A 150 -13.21 -0.39 -5.63
N GLY A 151 -12.68 0.33 -4.65
CA GLY A 151 -12.11 1.67 -4.85
C GLY A 151 -10.83 1.59 -5.70
N GLU A 152 -10.92 0.97 -6.87
CA GLU A 152 -9.78 0.51 -7.65
C GLU A 152 -9.48 1.44 -8.83
N TYR A 153 -8.27 1.98 -8.77
CA TYR A 153 -7.43 2.42 -9.87
C TYR A 153 -7.95 3.60 -10.70
N PHE A 154 -8.00 4.75 -10.06
CA PHE A 154 -6.83 5.61 -10.10
C PHE A 154 -6.85 6.41 -8.79
N GLU A 155 -5.76 6.51 -8.07
CA GLU A 155 -5.35 7.82 -7.58
C GLU A 155 -4.19 8.21 -8.48
N ILE A 156 -4.42 8.92 -9.60
CA ILE A 156 -3.42 9.96 -9.95
C ILE A 156 -3.58 10.94 -8.83
N ILE A 157 -2.78 10.74 -7.81
CA ILE A 157 -2.28 11.90 -7.14
C ILE A 157 -1.38 12.58 -8.15
N THR A 158 -1.87 13.69 -8.71
CA THR A 158 -0.91 14.65 -9.23
C THR A 158 -0.21 15.20 -8.01
N LEU A 159 1.01 14.74 -7.77
CA LEU A 159 1.84 15.30 -6.76
C LEU A 159 2.44 16.53 -7.35
N HIS A 160 1.71 17.62 -7.17
CA HIS A 160 2.30 18.90 -7.43
C HIS A 160 3.42 19.07 -6.43
N PHE A 161 4.64 19.16 -6.96
CA PHE A 161 5.67 19.94 -6.32
C PHE A 161 5.03 21.30 -6.02
N VAL A 162 4.70 21.56 -4.76
CA VAL A 162 4.57 22.95 -4.33
C VAL A 162 6.01 23.33 -4.06
N PRO A 163 6.70 24.05 -4.96
CA PRO A 163 7.92 24.69 -4.55
C PRO A 163 7.48 25.66 -3.46
N TYR A 164 7.69 25.29 -2.20
CA TYR A 164 7.84 26.28 -1.15
C TYR A 164 9.13 27.03 -1.49
N ILE A 165 9.06 27.93 -2.48
CA ILE A 165 9.93 29.08 -2.50
C ILE A 165 9.48 29.86 -1.27
N LYS A 166 10.15 29.61 -0.14
CA LYS A 166 10.26 30.65 0.88
C LYS A 166 10.94 31.81 0.18
N ILE A 167 10.17 32.73 -0.39
CA ILE A 167 10.69 34.06 -0.70
C ILE A 167 10.91 34.68 0.68
N PRO A 168 12.17 34.86 1.15
CA PRO A 168 12.38 35.67 2.33
C PRO A 168 11.79 37.05 2.02
N VAL A 169 10.92 37.54 2.89
CA VAL A 169 10.20 38.83 2.75
C VAL A 169 11.17 40.02 2.55
N TYR A 170 12.46 39.83 2.77
CA TYR A 170 13.53 40.80 2.48
C TYR A 170 13.88 40.96 0.99
N ALA A 171 13.44 40.05 0.10
CA ALA A 171 13.68 40.18 -1.34
C ALA A 171 12.68 41.12 -2.06
N ILE A 172 11.68 41.66 -1.34
CA ILE A 172 10.81 42.74 -1.84
C ILE A 172 11.42 44.08 -1.44
N THR A 173 12.61 44.39 -1.96
CA THR A 173 13.08 45.78 -1.98
C THR A 173 13.83 46.03 -3.29
N PHE A 174 13.36 47.04 -4.03
CA PHE A 174 13.88 47.57 -5.30
C PHE A 174 13.44 46.87 -6.60
N TYR A 175 12.15 47.04 -6.93
CA TYR A 175 11.80 47.41 -8.31
C TYR A 175 10.81 48.58 -8.28
N ARG A 176 11.34 49.77 -7.97
CA ARG A 176 10.58 51.01 -8.06
C ARG A 176 10.47 51.37 -9.55
N ALA A 177 9.24 51.28 -10.04
CA ALA A 177 8.84 51.52 -11.41
C ALA A 177 9.40 52.82 -12.00
N ARG A 178 10.07 52.72 -13.16
CA ARG A 178 10.01 53.76 -14.19
C ARG A 178 9.24 53.18 -15.37
N ARG A 179 7.93 53.41 -15.41
CA ARG A 179 7.21 53.52 -16.68
C ARG A 179 6.40 54.80 -16.67
N ARG A 180 6.79 55.68 -17.60
CA ARG A 180 6.04 56.86 -18.03
C ARG A 180 4.65 56.41 -18.45
N PHE A 181 3.64 57.11 -17.96
CA PHE A 181 2.32 57.12 -18.56
C PHE A 181 2.42 57.75 -19.96
N LEU A 182 1.88 57.07 -20.96
CA LEU A 182 1.38 57.69 -22.19
C LEU A 182 -0.10 57.33 -22.33
N PRO A 183 -0.94 58.25 -22.85
CA PRO A 183 -2.39 58.17 -22.69
C PRO A 183 -3.04 57.21 -23.68
N LEU A 184 -4.13 56.59 -23.23
CA LEU A 184 -5.10 55.87 -24.05
C LEU A 184 -5.79 56.86 -25.00
N SER A 185 -5.66 56.64 -26.29
CA SER A 185 -6.54 57.17 -27.32
C SER A 185 -7.40 56.02 -27.84
N ASP A 186 -8.68 56.00 -27.51
CA ASP A 186 -9.68 55.29 -28.30
C ASP A 186 -10.85 56.25 -28.57
N THR A 187 -10.89 56.72 -29.81
CA THR A 187 -12.04 57.31 -30.47
C THR A 187 -12.89 56.18 -31.05
N GLY A 188 -14.19 56.13 -30.74
CA GLY A 188 -15.11 55.27 -31.48
C GLY A 188 -16.51 55.17 -30.90
N TYR A 189 -17.37 56.10 -31.36
CA TYR A 189 -18.82 56.24 -31.19
C TYR A 189 -19.33 56.90 -29.90
#